data_AF-A0AAV5JY75-F1
#
_entry.id   AF-A0AAV5JY75-F1
#
_cell.length_a   1.000
_cell.length_b   1.000
_cell.length_c   1.000
_cell.angle_alpha   90.00
_cell.angle_beta   90.00
_cell.angle_gamma   90.00
#
_symmetry.space_group_name_H-M   'P 1'
#
loop_
_entity.id
_entity.type
_entity.pdbx_description
1 polymer ?
#
loop_
_entity_poly.entity_id
_entity_poly.type
_entity_poly.pdbx_seq_one_letter_code
_entity_poly.pdbx_strand_id
1 'polypeptide(L)' 'MANSIDVNASDQFPTILVTNDDGIDAPGLRSLVRVLVSANRYRVLVCAPGSRIVLRSDRRSDLLDVE' A
#
# COMPACT_ATOMS: atom_id res chain seq x y z
N MET A 1 16.96 34.70 1.94
CA MET A 1 16.61 33.60 2.87
C MET A 1 15.47 32.83 2.24
N ALA A 2 15.77 31.82 1.42
CA ALA A 2 14.75 30.99 0.79
C ALA A 2 14.22 30.01 1.85
N ASN A 3 12.92 30.05 2.09
CA ASN A 3 12.23 29.13 2.98
C ASN A 3 12.15 27.78 2.24
N SER A 4 13.14 26.90 2.45
CA SER A 4 13.06 25.52 1.96
C SER A 4 11.98 24.83 2.77
N ILE A 5 10.76 24.81 2.23
CA ILE A 5 9.78 23.84 2.67
C ILE A 5 10.32 22.52 2.14
N ASP A 6 11.11 21.84 2.95
CA ASP A 6 11.47 20.45 2.76
C ASP A 6 10.17 19.64 2.86
N VAL A 7 9.42 19.61 1.75
CA VAL A 7 8.38 18.62 1.52
C VAL A 7 9.11 17.28 1.52
N ASN A 8 9.14 16.64 2.69
CA ASN A 8 9.80 15.37 2.90
C ASN A 8 9.36 14.43 1.76
N ALA A 9 10.27 14.12 0.82
CA ALA A 9 9.90 13.48 -0.44
C ALA A 9 9.28 12.08 -0.23
N SER A 10 9.49 11.50 0.96
CA SER A 10 8.81 10.29 1.43
C SER A 10 7.29 10.45 1.60
N ASP A 11 6.76 11.68 1.62
CA ASP A 11 5.33 11.98 1.73
C ASP A 11 4.62 12.21 0.39
N GLN A 12 5.30 12.01 -0.74
CA GLN A 12 4.74 12.23 -2.09
C GLN A 12 4.31 10.95 -2.84
N PHE A 13 4.36 9.77 -2.22
CA PHE A 13 3.89 8.57 -2.93
C PHE A 13 2.38 8.64 -3.19
N PRO A 14 1.93 8.45 -4.45
CA PRO A 14 0.52 8.33 -4.77
C PRO A 14 -0.12 7.21 -3.94
N THR A 15 -1.36 7.45 -3.51
CA THR A 15 -2.14 6.47 -2.75
C THR A 15 -3.10 5.75 -3.67
N ILE A 16 -3.07 4.42 -3.65
CA ILE A 16 -3.96 3.55 -4.42
C ILE A 16 -4.87 2.82 -3.44
N LEU A 17 -6.19 2.90 -3.66
CA LEU A 17 -7.18 2.05 -2.98
C LEU A 17 -7.53 0.88 -3.90
N VAL A 18 -7.35 -0.34 -3.41
CA VAL A 18 -7.69 -1.58 -4.12
C VAL A 18 -8.89 -2.23 -3.43
N THR A 19 -9.85 -2.70 -4.23
CA THR A 19 -11.05 -3.41 -3.79
C THR A 19 -11.38 -4.56 -4.75
N ASN A 20 -12.13 -5.54 -4.26
CA ASN A 20 -12.71 -6.65 -5.01
C ASN A 20 -14.02 -7.12 -4.34
N ASP A 21 -14.76 -7.99 -5.03
CA ASP A 21 -15.97 -8.65 -4.53
C ASP A 21 -15.69 -10.00 -3.86
N ASP A 22 -14.65 -10.72 -4.28
CA ASP A 22 -14.26 -12.04 -3.72
C ASP A 22 -13.79 -12.00 -2.24
N GLY A 23 -13.44 -10.82 -1.73
CA GLY A 23 -12.99 -10.63 -0.35
C GLY A 23 -11.47 -10.49 -0.18
N ILE A 24 -11.06 -10.15 1.06
CA ILE A 24 -9.68 -9.76 1.39
C ILE A 24 -8.63 -10.86 1.15
N ASP A 25 -9.05 -12.12 1.27
CA ASP A 25 -8.19 -13.29 1.12
C ASP A 25 -8.16 -13.84 -0.31
N ALA A 26 -8.85 -13.20 -1.25
CA ALA A 26 -8.87 -13.63 -2.63
C ALA A 26 -7.45 -13.65 -3.23
N PRO A 27 -7.05 -14.75 -3.90
CA PRO A 27 -5.69 -14.89 -4.42
C PRO A 27 -5.34 -13.83 -5.47
N GLY A 28 -6.34 -13.37 -6.25
CA GLY A 28 -6.18 -12.27 -7.21
C GLY A 28 -5.84 -10.94 -6.55
N LEU A 29 -6.52 -10.60 -5.44
CA LEU A 29 -6.29 -9.38 -4.68
C LEU A 29 -4.89 -9.39 -4.04
N ARG A 30 -4.52 -10.50 -3.38
CA ARG A 30 -3.19 -10.67 -2.77
C ARG A 30 -2.07 -10.55 -3.81
N SER A 31 -2.25 -11.16 -4.99
CA SER A 31 -1.26 -11.10 -6.08
C SER A 31 -1.06 -9.68 -6.62
N LEU A 32 -2.16 -8.94 -6.85
CA LEU A 32 -2.11 -7.55 -7.30
C LEU A 32 -1.41 -6.65 -6.28
N VAL A 33 -1.81 -6.75 -5.01
CA VAL A 33 -1.24 -5.98 -3.91
C VAL A 33 0.26 -6.24 -3.78
N ARG A 34 0.70 -7.50 -3.89
CA ARG A 34 2.12 -7.87 -3.85
C ARG A 34 2.93 -7.14 -4.93
N VAL A 35 2.41 -7.06 -6.16
CA VAL A 35 3.07 -6.34 -7.25
C VAL A 35 3.14 -4.84 -6.96
N LEU A 36 2.03 -4.22 -6.56
CA LEU A 36 1.97 -2.78 -6.28
C LEU A 36 2.91 -2.35 -5.14
N VAL A 37 3.00 -3.17 -4.08
CA VAL A 37 3.91 -2.91 -2.97
C VAL A 37 5.36 -3.15 -3.38
N SER A 38 5.65 -4.23 -4.13
CA SER A 38 7.02 -4.53 -4.59
C SER A 38 7.61 -3.46 -5.50
N ALA A 39 6.76 -2.69 -6.20
CA ALA A 39 7.21 -1.57 -7.02
C ALA A 39 7.81 -0.43 -6.17
N ASN A 40 7.45 -0.33 -4.89
CA ASN A 40 7.93 0.69 -3.96
C ASN A 40 7.76 2.13 -4.50
N ARG A 41 6.65 2.36 -5.22
CA ARG A 41 6.26 3.66 -5.79
C ARG A 41 4.93 4.18 -5.25
N TYR A 42 4.22 3.38 -4.44
CA TYR A 42 2.84 3.65 -4.05
C TYR A 42 2.61 3.37 -2.57
N ARG A 43 1.65 4.09 -1.99
CA ARG A 43 0.98 3.68 -0.75
C ARG A 43 -0.28 2.89 -1.12
N VAL A 44 -0.43 1.67 -0.61
CA VAL A 44 -1.49 0.74 -1.04
C VAL A 44 -2.48 0.52 0.10
N LEU A 45 -3.71 0.93 -0.10
CA LEU A 45 -4.82 0.68 0.81
C LEU A 45 -5.67 -0.46 0.26
N VAL A 46 -6.05 -1.41 1.09
CA VAL A 46 -6.90 -2.53 0.68
C VAL A 46 -8.19 -2.52 1.47
N CYS A 47 -9.31 -2.52 0.75
CA CYS A 47 -10.65 -2.58 1.33
C CYS A 47 -11.46 -3.60 0.55
N ALA A 48 -11.85 -4.70 1.20
CA ALA A 48 -12.62 -5.78 0.60
C ALA A 48 -13.57 -6.39 1.65
N PRO A 49 -14.64 -7.10 1.23
CA PRO A 49 -15.47 -7.86 2.15
C PRO A 49 -14.64 -8.82 3.02
N GLY A 50 -14.92 -8.88 4.32
CA GLY A 50 -14.25 -9.77 5.29
C GLY A 50 -13.30 -9.08 6.28
N SER A 51 -12.56 -8.02 5.90
CA SER A 51 -11.81 -7.10 6.81
C SER A 51 -11.02 -6.02 6.02
N ARG A 52 -10.51 -4.97 6.71
CA ARG A 52 -9.75 -3.84 6.14
C ARG A 52 -8.25 -3.91 6.52
N ILE A 53 -7.35 -3.87 5.53
CA ILE A 53 -5.89 -3.88 5.73
C ILE A 53 -5.25 -2.65 5.06
N VAL A 54 -4.39 -1.94 5.80
CA VAL A 54 -3.61 -0.80 5.30
C VAL A 54 -2.15 -1.24 5.18
N LEU A 55 -1.61 -1.30 3.96
CA LEU A 55 -0.22 -1.68 3.72
C LEU A 55 0.59 -0.44 3.33
N ARG A 56 1.53 -0.06 4.19
CA ARG A 56 2.43 1.06 3.89
C ARG A 56 3.78 0.52 3.43
N SER A 57 4.24 1.01 2.29
CA SER A 57 5.57 0.70 1.75
C SER A 57 6.69 1.44 2.51
N ASP A 58 6.36 2.39 3.40
CA ASP A 58 7.31 3.24 4.13
C ASP A 58 7.94 2.56 5.35
N ARG A 59 7.37 1.44 5.83
CA ARG A 59 7.96 0.59 6.86
C ARG A 59 8.32 -0.76 6.25
N ARG A 60 9.63 -0.94 6.07
CA ARG A 60 10.30 -2.16 5.59
C ARG A 60 9.93 -3.45 6.35
N SER A 61 9.19 -3.35 7.46
CA SER A 61 8.79 -4.42 8.38
C SER A 61 7.35 -4.90 8.23
N ASP A 62 6.47 -4.15 7.56
CA ASP A 62 5.02 -4.46 7.54
C ASP A 62 4.65 -5.42 6.38
N LEU A 63 5.65 -5.87 5.61
CA LEU A 63 5.55 -6.87 4.54
C LEU A 63 5.85 -8.30 5.02
N LEU A 64 5.96 -8.50 6.34
CA LEU A 64 6.18 -9.79 6.96
C LEU A 64 4.88 -10.19 7.64
N ASP A 65 4.03 -10.92 6.93
CA ASP A 65 3.01 -11.89 7.40
C ASP A 65 1.99 -12.12 6.29
N VAL A 66 2.47 -12.63 5.15
CA VAL A 66 1.64 -13.28 4.13
C VAL A 66 2.17 -14.69 3.94
N GLU A 67 1.85 -15.56 4.90
CA GLU A 67 1.78 -17.01 4.62
C GLU A 67 0.57 -17.31 3.71
#